data_AF-A0A381ZBH3-F1
#
_entry.id   AF-A0A381ZBH3-F1
#
_cell.length_a   1.000
_cell.length_b   1.000
_cell.length_c   1.000
_cell.angle_alpha   90.00
_cell.angle_beta   90.00
_cell.angle_gamma   90.00
#
_symmetry.space_group_name_H-M   'P 1'
#
loop_
_entity.id
_entity.type
_entity.pdbx_description
1 polymer ?
#
loop_
_entity_poly.entity_id
_entity_poly.type
_entity_poly.pdbx_seq_one_letter_code
_entity_poly.pdbx_strand_id
1 'polypeptide(L)'
;MEKFFMVIVFCIGAECQGIWQESTYNSMANCINASPMVKEYFMATFPESRGEIYCMDGIQFTEWRKWVEDGGSPEIIMPLEDPDSPRSFIPKSKNVPQGLN
;
A
#
# COMPACT_ATOMS: atom_id res chain seq x y z
N MET A 1 -14.89 16.59 -4.48
CA MET A 1 -14.49 15.99 -3.19
C MET A 1 -13.34 15.07 -3.48
N GLU A 2 -12.20 15.30 -2.84
CA GLU A 2 -11.02 14.46 -2.99
C GLU A 2 -11.27 13.12 -2.31
N LYS A 3 -10.87 12.03 -2.97
CA LYS A 3 -11.06 10.67 -2.50
C LYS A 3 -9.72 10.02 -2.24
N PHE A 4 -9.61 9.34 -1.11
CA PHE A 4 -8.42 8.61 -0.72
C PHE A 4 -8.69 7.11 -0.76
N PHE A 5 -7.70 6.36 -1.21
CA PHE A 5 -7.76 4.93 -1.43
C PHE A 5 -6.79 4.26 -0.49
N MET A 6 -7.23 3.15 0.11
CA MET A 6 -6.35 2.27 0.87
C MET A 6 -5.90 1.14 -0.04
N VAL A 7 -4.59 1.04 -0.20
CA VAL A 7 -3.91 -0.01 -0.92
C VAL A 7 -3.15 -0.85 0.09
N ILE A 8 -3.24 -2.16 -0.04
CA ILE A 8 -2.56 -3.13 0.80
C ILE A 8 -1.65 -3.90 -0.14
N VAL A 9 -0.35 -3.82 0.10
CA VAL A 9 0.63 -4.68 -0.54
C VAL A 9 0.93 -5.79 0.44
N PHE A 10 0.73 -7.04 0.05
CA PHE A 10 1.10 -8.18 0.87
C PHE A 10 1.83 -9.22 0.03
N CYS A 11 2.77 -9.93 0.65
CA CYS A 11 3.60 -10.92 0.00
C CYS A 11 3.48 -12.27 0.70
N ILE A 12 3.34 -13.32 -0.09
CA ILE A 12 3.38 -14.71 0.38
C ILE A 12 4.62 -15.35 -0.26
N GLY A 13 5.62 -15.66 0.57
CA GLY A 13 6.93 -16.05 0.08
C GLY A 13 7.62 -14.89 -0.66
N ALA A 14 8.01 -15.13 -1.93
CA ALA A 14 8.67 -14.13 -2.77
C ALA A 14 7.70 -13.34 -3.67
N GLU A 15 6.42 -13.73 -3.72
CA GLU A 15 5.43 -13.10 -4.59
C GLU A 15 4.61 -12.08 -3.80
N CYS A 16 4.52 -10.87 -4.34
CA CYS A 16 3.82 -9.75 -3.73
C CYS A 16 2.62 -9.34 -4.57
N GLN A 17 1.52 -9.02 -3.91
CA GLN A 17 0.27 -8.63 -4.53
C GLN A 17 -0.25 -7.34 -3.90
N GLY A 18 -0.75 -6.47 -4.77
CA GLY A 18 -1.41 -5.24 -4.39
C GLY A 18 -2.92 -5.43 -4.47
N ILE A 19 -3.61 -5.18 -3.38
CA ILE A 19 -5.08 -5.16 -3.34
C ILE A 19 -5.55 -3.81 -2.82
N TRP A 20 -6.74 -3.42 -3.21
CA TRP A 20 -7.36 -2.17 -2.77
C TRP A 20 -8.85 -2.40 -2.54
N GLN A 21 -9.44 -1.58 -1.70
CA GLN A 21 -10.88 -1.56 -1.54
C GLN A 21 -11.51 -0.57 -2.53
N GLU A 22 -12.71 -0.88 -3.02
CA GLU A 22 -13.50 0.08 -3.81
C GLU A 22 -14.04 1.22 -2.95
N SER A 23 -14.11 1.00 -1.63
CA SER A 23 -14.48 2.02 -0.66
C SER A 23 -13.41 3.11 -0.60
N THR A 24 -13.85 4.36 -0.59
CA THR A 24 -12.96 5.53 -0.56
C THR A 24 -13.16 6.31 0.72
N TYR A 25 -12.08 6.91 1.21
CA TYR A 25 -12.08 7.79 2.38
C TYR A 25 -12.17 9.25 1.95
N ASN A 26 -12.86 10.06 2.75
CA ASN A 26 -13.01 11.50 2.50
C ASN A 26 -11.79 12.34 2.91
N SER A 27 -10.82 11.73 3.60
CA SER A 27 -9.57 12.37 4.00
C SER A 27 -8.46 11.34 4.18
N MET A 28 -7.22 11.78 3.99
CA MET A 28 -6.03 10.97 4.29
C MET A 28 -6.04 10.45 5.73
N ALA A 29 -6.42 11.32 6.69
CA ALA A 29 -6.49 10.96 8.11
C ALA A 29 -7.48 9.81 8.38
N ASN A 30 -8.64 9.80 7.70
CA ASN A 30 -9.61 8.73 7.87
C ASN A 30 -9.09 7.39 7.33
N CYS A 31 -8.35 7.42 6.21
CA CYS A 31 -7.71 6.22 5.68
C CYS A 31 -6.66 5.67 6.66
N ILE A 32 -5.77 6.55 7.16
CA ILE A 32 -4.73 6.16 8.14
C ILE A 32 -5.35 5.62 9.43
N ASN A 33 -6.43 6.25 9.92
CA ASN A 33 -7.11 5.81 11.15
C ASN A 33 -7.84 4.47 10.98
N ALA A 34 -8.26 4.12 9.76
CA ALA A 34 -8.89 2.84 9.46
C ALA A 34 -7.87 1.70 9.23
N SER A 35 -6.64 2.05 8.84
CA SER A 35 -5.59 1.07 8.54
C SER A 35 -5.28 0.08 9.68
N PRO A 36 -5.34 0.41 10.99
CA PRO A 36 -4.97 -0.55 12.03
C PRO A 36 -5.94 -1.72 12.07
N MET A 37 -7.24 -1.47 11.87
CA MET A 37 -8.23 -2.54 11.79
C MET A 37 -7.96 -3.47 10.61
N VAL A 38 -7.60 -2.89 9.47
CA VAL A 38 -7.26 -3.65 8.26
C VAL A 38 -5.99 -4.46 8.48
N LYS A 39 -4.97 -3.86 9.11
CA LYS A 39 -3.74 -4.55 9.52
C LYS A 39 -4.02 -5.79 10.36
N GLU A 40 -4.79 -5.63 11.45
CA GLU A 40 -5.12 -6.75 12.34
C GLU A 40 -5.88 -7.86 11.59
N TYR A 41 -6.82 -7.49 10.72
CA TYR A 41 -7.53 -8.45 9.88
C TYR A 41 -6.59 -9.24 8.96
N PHE A 42 -5.68 -8.56 8.26
CA PHE A 42 -4.73 -9.21 7.35
C PHE A 42 -3.70 -10.06 8.09
N MET A 43 -3.21 -9.61 9.24
CA MET A 43 -2.31 -10.39 10.09
C MET A 43 -2.98 -11.65 10.64
N ALA A 44 -4.26 -11.56 11.03
CA ALA A 44 -5.01 -12.73 11.50
C ALA A 44 -5.36 -13.71 10.36
N THR A 45 -5.63 -13.19 9.17
CA THR A 45 -6.05 -14.01 8.00
C THR A 45 -4.85 -14.64 7.29
N PHE A 46 -3.75 -13.92 7.18
CA PHE A 46 -2.53 -14.31 6.48
C PHE A 46 -1.29 -14.13 7.39
N PRO A 47 -1.16 -14.91 8.46
CA PRO A 47 -0.12 -14.71 9.48
C PRO A 47 1.31 -14.87 8.97
N GLU A 48 1.50 -15.70 7.94
CA GLU A 48 2.80 -15.93 7.28
C GLU A 48 3.10 -14.91 6.17
N SER A 49 2.19 -13.98 5.91
CA SER A 49 2.42 -12.91 4.93
C SER A 49 3.18 -11.75 5.56
N ARG A 50 3.92 -11.02 4.72
CA ARG A 50 4.43 -9.69 5.04
C ARG A 50 3.60 -8.67 4.29
N GLY A 51 3.50 -7.44 4.76
CA GLY A 51 2.81 -6.44 3.97
C GLY A 51 2.99 -5.00 4.43
N GLU A 52 2.44 -4.07 3.67
CA GLU A 52 2.34 -2.65 4.00
C GLU A 52 0.99 -2.11 3.55
N ILE A 53 0.43 -1.22 4.37
CA ILE A 53 -0.77 -0.45 4.00
C ILE A 53 -0.35 0.96 3.61
N TYR A 54 -0.84 1.39 2.46
CA TYR A 54 -0.67 2.73 1.92
C TYR A 54 -2.01 3.42 1.78
N CYS A 55 -2.05 4.68 2.16
CA CYS A 55 -3.15 5.59 1.83
C CYS A 55 -2.70 6.52 0.70
N MET A 56 -3.47 6.55 -0.37
CA MET A 56 -3.15 7.27 -1.61
C MET A 56 -4.28 8.25 -1.96
N ASP A 57 -3.94 9.40 -2.52
CA ASP A 57 -4.94 10.24 -3.19
C ASP A 57 -5.37 9.63 -4.53
N GLY A 58 -6.37 10.23 -5.19
CA GLY A 58 -6.94 9.68 -6.41
C GLY A 58 -5.98 9.64 -7.60
N ILE A 59 -5.03 10.59 -7.70
CA ILE A 59 -4.04 10.60 -8.78
C ILE A 59 -3.05 9.47 -8.54
N GLN A 60 -2.51 9.39 -7.32
CA GLN A 60 -1.57 8.35 -6.91
C GLN A 60 -2.15 6.95 -7.10
N PHE A 61 -3.39 6.75 -6.68
CA PHE A 61 -4.07 5.47 -6.83
C PHE A 61 -4.27 5.09 -8.30
N THR A 62 -4.64 6.06 -9.14
CA THR A 62 -4.84 5.81 -10.58
C THR A 62 -3.53 5.41 -11.26
N GLU A 63 -2.43 6.10 -10.95
CA GLU A 63 -1.10 5.76 -11.48
C GLU A 63 -0.62 4.40 -11.00
N TRP A 64 -0.73 4.14 -9.69
CA TRP A 64 -0.34 2.87 -9.09
C TRP A 64 -1.15 1.70 -9.66
N ARG A 65 -2.48 1.86 -9.75
CA ARG A 65 -3.38 0.84 -10.28
C ARG A 65 -3.04 0.51 -11.73
N LYS A 66 -2.86 1.55 -12.57
CA LYS A 66 -2.48 1.35 -13.97
C LYS A 66 -1.15 0.59 -14.08
N TRP A 67 -0.16 0.94 -13.28
CA TRP A 67 1.13 0.25 -13.28
C TRP A 67 1.00 -1.24 -12.90
N VAL A 68 0.19 -1.58 -11.89
CA VAL A 68 -0.10 -2.98 -11.55
C VAL A 68 -0.83 -3.70 -12.69
N GLU A 69 -1.84 -3.06 -13.29
CA GLU A 69 -2.60 -3.61 -14.43
C GLU A 69 -1.72 -3.81 -15.67
N ASP A 70 -0.70 -2.97 -15.87
CA ASP A 70 0.30 -3.08 -16.95
C ASP A 70 1.38 -4.15 -16.67
N GLY A 71 1.28 -4.89 -15.56
CA GLY A 71 2.17 -6.00 -15.19
C GLY A 71 3.26 -5.63 -14.16
N GLY A 72 3.16 -4.48 -13.52
CA GLY A 72 4.00 -4.09 -12.40
C GLY A 72 3.78 -4.97 -11.17
N SER A 73 4.86 -5.36 -10.49
CA SER A 73 4.81 -6.16 -9.26
C SER A 73 5.07 -5.28 -8.04
N PRO A 74 4.08 -5.00 -7.17
CA PRO A 74 4.30 -4.19 -5.99
C PRO A 74 5.28 -4.89 -5.04
N GLU A 75 6.20 -4.15 -4.43
CA GLU A 75 7.20 -4.70 -3.51
C GLU A 75 7.07 -4.03 -2.14
N ILE A 76 7.43 -4.76 -1.07
CA ILE A 76 7.51 -4.19 0.28
C ILE A 76 8.89 -3.57 0.45
N ILE A 77 8.94 -2.32 0.90
CA ILE A 77 10.21 -1.65 1.17
C ILE A 77 10.74 -2.11 2.53
N MET A 78 11.69 -3.05 2.54
CA MET A 78 12.42 -3.36 3.76
C MET A 78 13.35 -2.17 4.13
N PRO A 79 13.49 -1.77 5.41
CA PRO A 79 14.21 -0.56 5.80
C PRO A 79 15.74 -0.55 5.60
N LEU A 80 16.33 -1.38 4.74
CA LEU A 80 17.78 -1.55 4.64
C LEU A 80 18.41 -1.30 3.27
N GLU A 81 17.69 -0.77 2.28
CA GLU A 81 18.29 -0.49 0.97
C GLU A 81 18.22 0.99 0.61
N ASP A 82 19.40 1.61 0.72
CA ASP A 82 19.92 2.76 -0.01
C ASP A 82 18.96 3.95 -0.29
N PRO A 83 19.18 5.14 0.32
CA PRO A 83 18.38 6.33 0.05
C PRO A 83 18.41 6.80 -1.42
N ASP A 84 19.33 6.28 -2.24
CA ASP A 84 19.52 6.64 -3.66
C ASP A 84 19.08 5.54 -4.65
N SER A 85 18.53 4.41 -4.18
CA SER A 85 17.88 3.44 -5.10
C SER A 85 16.67 4.13 -5.78
N PRO A 86 16.53 4.05 -7.12
CA PRO A 86 15.49 4.77 -7.84
C PRO A 86 14.13 4.20 -7.47
N ARG A 87 13.54 4.79 -6.42
CA ARG A 87 12.16 4.65 -5.92
C ARG A 87 11.24 4.12 -7.00
N SER A 88 11.16 2.80 -7.13
CA SER A 88 10.30 2.12 -8.07
C SER A 88 8.88 2.22 -7.51
N PHE A 89 8.24 3.33 -7.86
CA PHE A 89 6.81 3.61 -7.74
C PHE A 89 6.23 3.63 -6.31
N ILE A 90 6.76 4.52 -5.47
CA ILE A 90 5.85 5.40 -4.71
C ILE A 90 5.83 6.73 -5.47
N PRO A 91 4.71 7.14 -6.12
CA PRO A 91 4.60 8.48 -6.69
C PRO A 91 4.95 9.45 -5.58
N LYS A 92 6.06 10.18 -5.77
CA LYS A 92 6.79 10.97 -4.76
C LYS A 92 5.81 11.80 -3.90
N SER A 93 5.33 11.23 -2.81
CA SER A 93 4.46 11.89 -1.87
C SER A 93 4.69 11.27 -0.50
N LYS A 94 4.63 12.14 0.49
CA LYS A 94 5.12 11.94 1.85
C LYS A 94 4.12 11.10 2.67
N ASN A 95 3.80 9.89 2.23
CA ASN A 95 2.86 9.02 2.95
C ASN A 95 3.63 7.95 3.73
N VAL A 96 3.33 7.87 5.01
CA VAL A 96 4.01 6.99 5.97
C VAL A 96 3.47 5.57 5.79
N PRO A 97 4.32 4.59 5.39
CA PRO A 97 3.89 3.19 5.33
C PRO A 97 3.59 2.70 6.74
N GLN A 98 2.48 1.98 6.91
CA GLN A 98 2.18 1.25 8.13
C GLN A 98 2.48 -0.23 7.87
N GLY A 99 3.61 -0.70 8.41
CA GLY A 99 4.06 -2.07 8.23
C GLY A 99 3.09 -3.11 8.79
N LEU A 100 2.92 -4.21 8.05
CA LEU A 100 2.24 -5.44 8.45
C LEU A 100 3.31 -6.50 8.75
N ASN A 101 3.40 -6.87 10.03
CA ASN A 101 4.35 -7.79 10.65
C ASN A 101 5.85 -7.52 10.40
#